data_AF-A0A1G1F974-F1
#
_entry.id   AF-A0A1G1F974-F1
#
_cell.length_a   1.000
_cell.length_b   1.000
_cell.length_c   1.000
_cell.angle_alpha   90.00
_cell.angle_beta   90.00
_cell.angle_gamma   90.00
#
_symmetry.space_group_name_H-M   'P 1'
#
loop_
_entity.id
_entity.type
_entity.pdbx_description
1 polymer ?
#
loop_
_entity_poly.entity_id
_entity_poly.type
_entity_poly.pdbx_seq_one_letter_code
_entity_poly.pdbx_strand_id
1 'polypeptide(L)'
;MKILSGLPVAVLLAAMLGSCSGGGDSSPALVSISVAPVNPNITLGTTQQFSATGTYSDNSTKDLTTSATWTSSDTAIATVDSAGLVTPVAAGSTTITAVSGSVSGIASLTIRDAALESPFGFLDVPPDKFTYYSDLNTHWLRGGQEGFDWGGVEKVQGVYDFSSRDGGLCNLYTNGQNLIYAIRPINALYGTYWVEGKLDFTDEYPDNHVADYGNFIKAWVERYDGDGVNDAPCSTPIRIKNYQFVHELGDVTHDYWRNHPDQYAEIFETIYSSMKAACSDCVLYMPVPILEDMIPEQNYFATVLGYLQGKGITDIGFDYHTWSMTNPPSYVTKGEDYVRNGDYIAKIKSIVGRAGFNGSNIISAESGMAGTLDMERDQAGYVVRMYLYSLSKGQKKVFWTTTSEYSHYADNVIFAHTGLIHNPLNADGLSHKKLAYYAYKKMAELIEGSDWGGMQTIQESNDVKVFKLMKNGRPVYVAWWDYYDNPLYIPGSTKQAIIYGITGSAVKLTEAVPLGNSGLDVADYTTAFHTEELAVSNGSVTLRLGENPVFVEVLQ
;
A
#
# COMPACT_ATOMS: atom_id res chain seq x y z
N MET A 1 -16.48 49.54 -2.04
CA MET A 1 -15.80 49.68 -0.73
C MET A 1 -14.80 48.54 -0.63
N LYS A 2 -13.49 48.65 -0.88
CA LYS A 2 -12.57 49.72 -1.28
C LYS A 2 -11.68 49.05 -2.36
N ILE A 3 -11.62 49.63 -3.56
CA ILE A 3 -10.61 49.34 -4.61
C ILE A 3 -9.62 50.52 -4.58
N LEU A 4 -8.44 50.28 -5.17
CA LEU A 4 -7.45 51.25 -5.70
C LEU A 4 -6.30 51.55 -4.73
N SER A 5 -5.04 51.18 -4.98
CA SER A 5 -4.13 51.23 -6.16
C SER A 5 -3.09 52.32 -5.96
N GLY A 6 -1.81 51.93 -6.03
CA GLY A 6 -0.84 52.55 -6.94
C GLY A 6 -0.15 53.85 -6.55
N LEU A 7 1.19 53.76 -6.63
CA LEU A 7 2.20 54.76 -7.05
C LEU A 7 2.85 55.64 -5.96
N PRO A 8 4.10 56.13 -6.15
CA PRO A 8 5.21 55.58 -6.92
C PRO A 8 6.57 55.61 -6.19
N VAL A 9 7.52 54.90 -6.79
CA VAL A 9 8.97 54.95 -6.58
C VAL A 9 9.49 56.40 -6.69
N ALA A 10 10.26 56.83 -5.68
CA ALA A 10 11.15 57.98 -5.77
C ALA A 10 12.59 57.51 -5.53
N VAL A 11 13.36 57.45 -6.62
CA VAL A 11 14.82 57.31 -6.58
C VAL A 11 15.37 58.68 -6.22
N LEU A 12 15.99 58.80 -5.03
CA LEU A 12 16.80 59.95 -4.67
C LEU A 12 18.27 59.51 -4.65
N LEU A 13 19.01 59.97 -5.66
CA LEU A 13 20.46 59.83 -5.78
C LEU A 13 21.11 60.90 -4.89
N ALA A 14 21.82 60.50 -3.84
CA ALA A 14 22.70 61.37 -3.08
C ALA A 14 24.12 60.78 -3.11
N ALA A 15 24.97 61.35 -3.98
CA ALA A 15 26.39 61.10 -3.97
C ALA A 15 27.05 61.92 -2.85
N MET A 16 27.59 61.25 -1.84
CA MET A 16 28.63 61.80 -0.98
C MET A 16 29.87 60.94 -1.10
N LEU A 17 30.90 61.51 -1.74
CA LEU A 17 32.26 60.98 -1.73
C LEU A 17 32.85 61.23 -0.34
N GLY A 18 32.79 60.21 0.51
CA GLY A 18 33.55 60.11 1.75
C GLY A 18 34.43 58.87 1.69
N SER A 19 35.70 59.06 1.35
CA SER A 19 36.72 58.02 1.48
C SER A 19 36.99 57.79 2.97
N CYS A 20 36.62 56.61 3.46
CA CYS A 20 37.17 56.01 4.67
C CYS A 20 37.34 54.52 4.40
N SER A 21 38.60 54.10 4.33
CA SER A 21 39.04 52.71 4.31
C SER A 21 38.57 52.01 5.58
N GLY A 22 37.62 51.09 5.43
CA GLY A 22 37.15 50.21 6.49
C GLY A 22 36.39 49.07 5.84
N GLY A 23 37.10 48.23 5.09
CA GLY A 23 36.57 46.94 4.62
C GLY A 23 36.32 46.04 5.81
N GLY A 24 35.20 46.28 6.50
CA GLY A 24 34.61 45.29 7.36
C GLY A 24 33.97 44.25 6.46
N ASP A 25 34.61 43.08 6.34
CA ASP A 25 33.92 41.85 5.95
C ASP A 25 32.82 41.60 6.98
N SER A 26 31.66 42.23 6.81
CA SER A 26 30.45 41.83 7.51
C SER A 26 30.06 40.50 6.90
N SER A 27 30.43 39.40 7.57
CA SER A 27 29.95 38.06 7.23
C SER A 27 28.43 38.13 7.00
N PRO A 28 27.91 37.51 5.93
CA PRO A 28 26.48 37.53 5.63
C PRO A 28 25.67 37.15 6.87
N ALA A 29 24.61 37.90 7.16
CA ALA A 29 23.74 37.61 8.30
C ALA A 29 22.74 36.53 7.91
N LEU A 30 22.47 35.58 8.82
CA LEU A 30 21.43 34.57 8.61
C LEU A 30 20.05 35.24 8.62
N VAL A 31 19.26 35.01 7.59
CA VAL A 31 17.94 35.64 7.40
C VAL A 31 16.81 34.66 7.72
N SER A 32 16.92 33.41 7.25
CA SER A 32 15.89 32.39 7.45
C SER A 32 16.51 31.00 7.55
N ILE A 33 15.76 30.07 8.16
CA ILE A 33 16.08 28.64 8.16
C ILE A 33 14.87 27.91 7.56
N SER A 34 15.12 27.10 6.54
CA SER A 34 14.17 26.11 6.04
C SER A 34 14.45 24.76 6.70
N VAL A 35 13.42 24.07 7.16
CA VAL A 35 13.50 22.73 7.74
C VAL A 35 12.79 21.76 6.82
N ALA A 36 13.48 20.69 6.42
CA ALA A 36 12.95 19.66 5.52
C ALA A 36 13.11 18.26 6.14
N PRO A 37 12.24 17.29 5.83
CA PRO A 37 11.02 17.45 5.03
C PRO A 37 9.97 18.31 5.75
N VAL A 38 9.15 19.01 4.99
CA VAL A 38 8.02 19.77 5.53
C VAL A 38 6.86 18.78 5.74
N ASN A 39 6.24 18.80 6.92
CA ASN A 39 5.08 17.96 7.25
C ASN A 39 5.24 16.42 7.06
N PRO A 40 6.37 15.78 7.38
CA PRO A 40 6.47 14.32 7.27
C PRO A 40 5.35 13.63 8.05
N ASN A 41 4.75 12.64 7.38
CA ASN A 41 3.87 11.65 7.98
C ASN A 41 4.62 10.32 8.06
N ILE A 42 4.91 9.85 9.27
CA ILE A 42 5.67 8.63 9.54
C ILE A 42 4.88 7.68 10.43
N THR A 43 5.21 6.39 10.36
CA THR A 43 4.65 5.40 11.27
C THR A 43 5.46 5.33 12.56
N LEU A 44 4.78 5.15 13.71
CA LEU A 44 5.41 4.84 14.98
C LEU A 44 6.42 3.68 14.82
N GLY A 45 7.62 3.85 15.37
CA GLY A 45 8.74 2.92 15.22
C GLY A 45 9.69 3.22 14.04
N THR A 46 9.32 4.13 13.13
CA THR A 46 10.22 4.60 12.05
C THR A 46 10.82 5.96 12.42
N THR A 47 12.14 6.10 12.35
CA THR A 47 12.81 7.39 12.58
C THR A 47 12.71 8.29 11.34
N GLN A 48 12.84 9.61 11.53
CA GLN A 48 12.82 10.59 10.45
C GLN A 48 13.98 11.55 10.59
N GLN A 49 14.83 11.63 9.57
CA GLN A 49 15.88 12.65 9.50
C GLN A 49 15.30 13.98 9.02
N PHE A 50 15.61 15.06 9.72
CA PHE A 50 15.39 16.42 9.26
C PHE A 50 16.70 17.13 8.92
N SER A 51 16.66 18.03 7.96
CA SER A 51 17.76 18.93 7.62
C SER A 51 17.34 20.39 7.82
N ALA A 52 18.31 21.26 8.11
CA ALA A 52 18.11 22.69 8.27
C ALA A 52 19.01 23.45 7.29
N THR A 53 18.42 24.18 6.34
CA THR A 53 19.15 25.02 5.38
C THR A 53 18.95 26.49 5.71
N GLY A 54 20.03 27.19 6.05
CA GLY A 54 20.02 28.62 6.30
C GLY A 54 20.21 29.44 5.02
N THR A 55 19.42 30.49 4.85
CA THR A 55 19.60 31.50 3.78
C THR A 55 20.14 32.79 4.37
N TYR A 56 21.21 33.31 3.80
CA TYR A 56 21.90 34.50 4.27
C TYR A 56 21.52 35.76 3.47
N SER A 57 21.89 36.93 3.99
CA SER A 57 21.56 38.23 3.40
C SER A 57 22.13 38.48 2.01
N ASP A 58 23.12 37.67 1.58
CA ASP A 58 23.71 37.69 0.24
C ASP A 58 23.09 36.62 -0.70
N ASN A 59 22.01 35.97 -0.27
CA ASN A 59 21.35 34.83 -0.91
C ASN A 59 22.18 33.54 -0.96
N SER A 60 23.35 33.48 -0.31
CA SER A 60 24.04 32.20 -0.12
C SER A 60 23.23 31.30 0.82
N THR A 61 23.39 29.99 0.65
CA THR A 61 22.77 28.98 1.52
C THR A 61 23.82 28.13 2.20
N LYS A 62 23.51 27.65 3.41
CA LYS A 62 24.38 26.75 4.18
C LYS A 62 23.55 25.67 4.86
N ASP A 63 24.06 24.44 4.84
CA ASP A 63 23.55 23.38 5.70
C ASP A 63 23.92 23.68 7.16
N LEU A 64 22.89 23.84 7.99
CA LEU A 64 22.98 24.10 9.41
C LEU A 64 22.58 22.88 10.24
N THR A 65 22.24 21.74 9.63
CA THR A 65 21.64 20.56 10.29
C THR A 65 22.35 20.14 11.56
N THR A 66 23.68 20.06 11.55
CA THR A 66 24.50 19.61 12.70
C THR A 66 24.92 20.75 13.63
N SER A 67 24.65 22.00 13.26
CA SER A 67 25.03 23.20 14.03
C SER A 67 23.82 23.92 14.65
N ALA A 68 22.61 23.61 14.18
CA ALA A 68 21.36 24.11 14.73
C ALA A 68 21.05 23.40 16.06
N THR A 69 20.34 24.11 16.93
CA THR A 69 19.71 23.51 18.11
C THR A 69 18.33 23.00 17.71
N TRP A 70 18.08 21.71 17.91
CA TRP A 70 16.82 21.05 17.57
C TRP A 70 15.91 20.88 18.79
N THR A 71 14.62 21.11 18.63
CA THR A 71 13.60 20.86 19.67
C THR A 71 12.31 20.31 19.08
N SER A 72 11.60 19.48 19.85
CA SER A 72 10.23 19.06 19.57
C SER A 72 9.27 19.80 20.49
N SER A 73 8.12 20.25 19.99
CA SER A 73 7.09 20.90 20.82
C SER A 73 6.41 19.94 21.80
N ASP A 74 6.42 18.64 21.51
CA ASP A 74 5.89 17.58 22.37
C ASP A 74 6.80 16.35 22.33
N THR A 75 7.60 16.16 23.37
CA THR A 75 8.51 15.01 23.51
C THR A 75 7.80 13.71 23.88
N ALA A 76 6.53 13.76 24.31
CA ALA A 76 5.72 12.55 24.49
C ALA A 76 5.25 11.98 23.14
N ILE A 77 5.24 12.80 22.09
CA ILE A 77 4.95 12.38 20.71
C ILE A 77 6.24 12.03 19.97
N ALA A 78 7.26 12.89 19.98
CA ALA A 78 8.54 12.62 19.32
C ALA A 78 9.72 13.36 19.97
N THR A 79 10.89 12.72 20.02
CA THR A 79 12.15 13.35 20.44
C THR A 79 13.04 13.60 19.22
N VAL A 80 13.86 14.66 19.24
CA VAL A 80 14.83 14.98 18.18
C VAL A 80 16.23 15.11 18.77
N ASP A 81 17.23 14.54 18.10
CA ASP A 81 18.63 14.65 18.52
C ASP A 81 19.35 15.88 17.92
N SER A 82 20.61 16.09 18.29
CA SER A 82 21.41 17.23 17.81
C SER A 82 21.78 17.16 16.32
N ALA A 83 21.61 15.99 15.69
CA ALA A 83 21.83 15.81 14.26
C ALA A 83 20.52 15.97 13.45
N GLY A 84 19.40 16.30 14.10
CA GLY A 84 18.09 16.41 13.45
C GLY A 84 17.38 15.08 13.23
N LEU A 85 17.84 13.99 13.85
CA LEU A 85 17.18 12.69 13.76
C LEU A 85 16.04 12.63 14.79
N VAL A 86 14.82 12.46 14.30
CA VAL A 86 13.63 12.29 15.12
C VAL A 86 13.37 10.81 15.40
N THR A 87 13.12 10.50 16.67
CA THR A 87 12.63 9.21 17.15
C THR A 87 11.18 9.35 17.64
N PRO A 88 10.21 8.60 17.06
CA PRO A 88 8.82 8.66 17.49
C PRO A 88 8.63 7.97 18.84
N VAL A 89 7.74 8.53 19.67
CA VAL A 89 7.39 8.02 21.00
C VAL A 89 5.92 7.56 21.04
N ALA A 90 5.01 8.33 20.44
CA ALA A 90 3.59 8.00 20.34
C ALA A 90 2.98 8.56 19.04
N ALA A 91 1.83 8.00 18.63
CA ALA A 91 1.04 8.57 17.56
C ALA A 91 0.48 9.96 17.96
N GLY A 92 0.41 10.89 17.00
CA GLY A 92 0.02 12.27 17.21
C GLY A 92 0.78 13.24 16.31
N SER A 93 0.61 14.54 16.52
CA SER A 93 1.32 15.58 15.76
C SER A 93 2.16 16.45 16.69
N THR A 94 3.37 16.80 16.26
CA THR A 94 4.30 17.70 16.96
C THR A 94 4.99 18.62 15.95
N THR A 95 5.67 19.66 16.42
CA THR A 95 6.47 20.56 15.58
C THR A 95 7.94 20.40 15.92
N ILE A 96 8.76 20.17 14.90
CA ILE A 96 10.22 20.13 14.98
C ILE A 96 10.75 21.51 14.62
N THR A 97 11.61 22.06 15.48
CA THR A 97 12.20 23.39 15.32
C THR A 97 13.71 23.29 15.26
N ALA A 98 14.32 23.96 14.28
CA ALA A 98 15.76 24.18 14.21
C ALA A 98 16.08 25.65 14.48
N VAL A 99 16.99 25.93 15.42
CA VAL A 99 17.38 27.29 15.82
C VAL A 99 18.87 27.51 15.58
N SER A 100 19.23 28.66 14.99
CA SER A 100 20.60 29.15 14.92
C SER A 100 20.65 30.64 15.27
N GLY A 101 21.28 30.96 16.40
CA GLY A 101 21.24 32.31 16.96
C GLY A 101 19.82 32.72 17.32
N SER A 102 19.31 33.79 16.70
CA SER A 102 17.94 34.30 16.89
C SER A 102 16.97 33.87 15.79
N VAL A 103 17.43 33.11 14.80
CA VAL A 103 16.62 32.68 13.64
C VAL A 103 16.20 31.22 13.85
N SER A 104 14.94 30.93 13.56
CA SER A 104 14.38 29.58 13.64
C SER A 104 13.66 29.18 12.36
N GLY A 105 13.69 27.89 12.05
CA GLY A 105 12.84 27.24 11.06
C GLY A 105 12.03 26.13 11.73
N ILE A 106 10.86 25.82 11.18
CA ILE A 106 9.95 24.80 11.74
C ILE A 106 9.46 23.85 10.65
N ALA A 107 9.15 22.62 11.06
CA ALA A 107 8.38 21.66 10.27
C ALA A 107 7.41 20.91 11.19
N SER A 108 6.17 20.71 10.73
CA SER A 108 5.24 19.83 11.44
C SER A 108 5.64 18.37 11.22
N LEU A 109 5.31 17.50 12.17
CA LEU A 109 5.52 16.06 12.09
C LEU A 109 4.23 15.38 12.53
N THR A 110 3.74 14.44 11.75
CA THR A 110 2.63 13.55 12.14
C THR A 110 3.14 12.13 12.25
N ILE A 111 2.88 11.50 13.40
CA ILE A 111 3.17 10.11 13.67
C ILE A 111 1.85 9.35 13.68
N ARG A 112 1.75 8.36 12.80
CA ARG A 112 0.62 7.43 12.73
C ARG A 112 0.90 6.20 13.58
N ASP A 113 -0.17 5.62 14.10
CA ASP A 113 -0.07 4.37 14.83
C ASP A 113 0.46 3.26 13.90
N ALA A 114 1.43 2.47 14.39
CA ALA A 114 1.95 1.31 13.68
C ALA A 114 0.87 0.25 13.42
N ALA A 115 -0.20 0.23 14.23
CA ALA A 115 -1.37 -0.59 13.98
C ALA A 115 -2.05 -0.27 12.63
N LEU A 116 -1.92 0.96 12.11
CA LEU A 116 -2.46 1.37 10.81
C LEU A 116 -1.64 0.85 9.61
N GLU A 117 -0.49 0.21 9.85
CA GLU A 117 0.32 -0.41 8.80
C GLU A 117 -0.02 -1.89 8.57
N SER A 118 -1.31 -2.24 8.66
CA SER A 118 -1.76 -3.61 8.40
C SER A 118 -1.31 -4.09 7.01
N PRO A 119 -0.88 -5.36 6.85
CA PRO A 119 -0.45 -5.91 5.56
C PRO A 119 -1.63 -6.19 4.61
N PHE A 120 -2.83 -5.71 4.92
CA PHE A 120 -4.06 -6.02 4.19
C PHE A 120 -4.65 -4.75 3.60
N GLY A 121 -5.08 -4.86 2.35
CA GLY A 121 -5.77 -3.79 1.65
C GLY A 121 -6.80 -4.30 0.66
N PHE A 122 -7.47 -3.38 -0.02
CA PHE A 122 -8.37 -3.69 -1.13
C PHE A 122 -7.95 -2.96 -2.39
N LEU A 123 -8.18 -3.61 -3.53
CA LEU A 123 -8.25 -2.93 -4.81
C LEU A 123 -9.61 -2.23 -4.94
N ASP A 124 -9.56 -0.99 -5.45
CA ASP A 124 -10.68 -0.17 -5.91
C ASP A 124 -11.88 -0.13 -4.94
N VAL A 125 -11.99 0.99 -4.25
CA VAL A 125 -13.13 1.29 -3.37
C VAL A 125 -13.91 2.43 -3.99
N PRO A 126 -15.06 2.16 -4.61
CA PRO A 126 -15.93 3.20 -5.15
C PRO A 126 -16.29 4.23 -4.08
N PRO A 127 -16.43 5.52 -4.42
CA PRO A 127 -16.73 6.55 -3.43
C PRO A 127 -17.98 6.30 -2.59
N ASP A 128 -19.01 5.70 -3.16
CA ASP A 128 -20.25 5.34 -2.49
C ASP A 128 -20.12 4.12 -1.56
N LYS A 129 -18.98 3.41 -1.62
CA LYS A 129 -18.67 2.24 -0.79
C LYS A 129 -17.66 2.53 0.33
N PHE A 130 -17.16 3.77 0.45
CA PHE A 130 -16.16 4.11 1.47
C PHE A 130 -16.61 3.84 2.91
N THR A 131 -17.89 3.99 3.21
CA THR A 131 -18.43 3.68 4.55
C THR A 131 -18.25 2.22 4.92
N TYR A 132 -18.51 1.31 3.97
CA TYR A 132 -18.30 -0.12 4.16
C TYR A 132 -16.83 -0.46 4.37
N TYR A 133 -15.97 0.16 3.56
CA TYR A 133 -14.52 -0.04 3.68
C TYR A 133 -13.98 0.50 5.01
N SER A 134 -14.46 1.65 5.48
CA SER A 134 -14.06 2.19 6.79
C SER A 134 -14.48 1.31 7.97
N ASP A 135 -15.57 0.54 7.82
CA ASP A 135 -16.05 -0.41 8.84
C ASP A 135 -15.24 -1.73 8.88
N LEU A 136 -14.42 -2.02 7.84
CA LEU A 136 -13.59 -3.23 7.79
C LEU A 136 -12.28 -3.13 8.58
N ASN A 137 -11.99 -1.95 9.14
CA ASN A 137 -10.71 -1.64 9.78
C ASN A 137 -9.50 -1.89 8.85
N THR A 138 -9.62 -1.44 7.62
CA THR A 138 -8.57 -1.52 6.60
C THR A 138 -7.89 -0.18 6.41
N HIS A 139 -6.58 -0.21 6.18
CA HIS A 139 -5.75 1.00 6.07
C HIS A 139 -5.01 1.12 4.75
N TRP A 140 -5.11 0.14 3.86
CA TRP A 140 -4.42 0.15 2.57
C TRP A 140 -5.40 0.03 1.42
N LEU A 141 -5.26 0.93 0.45
CA LEU A 141 -6.00 0.92 -0.79
C LEU A 141 -5.03 0.93 -1.96
N ARG A 142 -5.28 0.03 -2.91
CA ARG A 142 -4.68 0.11 -4.24
C ARG A 142 -5.70 0.76 -5.16
N GLY A 143 -5.32 1.86 -5.79
CA GLY A 143 -6.22 2.63 -6.64
C GLY A 143 -5.57 3.03 -7.96
N GLY A 144 -6.39 3.49 -8.89
CA GLY A 144 -5.93 4.01 -10.20
C GLY A 144 -6.03 2.99 -11.34
N GLN A 145 -6.30 1.72 -11.05
CA GLN A 145 -6.36 0.62 -12.03
C GLN A 145 -7.39 0.85 -13.14
N GLU A 146 -8.63 1.20 -12.80
CA GLU A 146 -9.71 1.37 -13.78
C GLU A 146 -9.99 2.81 -14.19
N GLY A 147 -9.10 3.76 -13.89
CA GLY A 147 -9.48 5.14 -14.14
C GLY A 147 -8.42 6.21 -14.09
N PHE A 148 -7.13 5.92 -13.92
CA PHE A 148 -6.10 6.96 -13.93
C PHE A 148 -5.12 6.81 -15.09
N ASP A 149 -5.48 7.46 -16.20
CA ASP A 149 -4.67 7.58 -17.40
C ASP A 149 -3.99 8.95 -17.48
N TRP A 150 -2.81 8.97 -18.07
CA TRP A 150 -2.05 10.17 -18.37
C TRP A 150 -2.88 11.25 -19.11
N GLY A 151 -3.61 10.87 -20.16
CA GLY A 151 -4.44 11.76 -20.97
C GLY A 151 -5.68 12.30 -20.23
N GLY A 152 -6.02 11.73 -19.06
CA GLY A 152 -7.01 12.31 -18.17
C GLY A 152 -6.54 13.60 -17.50
N VAL A 153 -5.21 13.78 -17.39
CA VAL A 153 -4.56 14.93 -16.75
C VAL A 153 -3.93 15.87 -17.76
N GLU A 154 -3.27 15.34 -18.78
CA GLU A 154 -2.59 16.14 -19.80
C GLU A 154 -3.40 16.17 -21.10
N LYS A 155 -4.21 17.23 -21.23
CA LYS A 155 -5.01 17.50 -22.45
C LYS A 155 -4.33 18.44 -23.43
N VAL A 156 -3.27 19.12 -22.99
CA VAL A 156 -2.40 19.98 -23.79
C VAL A 156 -0.97 19.64 -23.38
N GLN A 157 -0.08 19.42 -24.34
CA GLN A 157 1.32 19.07 -24.07
C GLN A 157 1.98 20.07 -23.11
N GLY A 158 2.61 19.55 -22.06
CA GLY A 158 3.24 20.24 -20.95
C GLY A 158 2.29 20.84 -19.91
N VAL A 159 0.97 20.62 -20.02
CA VAL A 159 -0.03 21.24 -19.13
C VAL A 159 -0.83 20.16 -18.39
N TYR A 160 -0.63 20.09 -17.08
CA TYR A 160 -1.23 19.08 -16.21
C TYR A 160 -2.39 19.64 -15.38
N ASP A 161 -3.57 19.02 -15.47
CA ASP A 161 -4.74 19.33 -14.66
C ASP A 161 -5.17 18.14 -13.79
N PHE A 162 -4.76 18.17 -12.52
CA PHE A 162 -5.09 17.14 -11.53
C PHE A 162 -6.42 17.37 -10.82
N SER A 163 -7.16 18.46 -11.11
CA SER A 163 -8.33 18.86 -10.34
C SER A 163 -9.43 17.80 -10.25
N SER A 164 -9.57 16.98 -11.30
CA SER A 164 -10.51 15.84 -11.33
C SER A 164 -10.16 14.71 -10.37
N ARG A 165 -8.94 14.67 -9.84
CA ARG A 165 -8.40 13.62 -8.96
C ARG A 165 -8.18 14.09 -7.54
N ASP A 166 -7.75 15.34 -7.38
CA ASP A 166 -7.42 15.94 -6.08
C ASP A 166 -8.51 15.62 -5.05
N GLY A 167 -9.79 15.88 -5.35
CA GLY A 167 -10.89 15.69 -4.39
C GLY A 167 -11.06 14.25 -3.88
N GLY A 168 -10.93 13.25 -4.76
CA GLY A 168 -11.05 11.83 -4.39
C GLY A 168 -9.87 11.36 -3.53
N LEU A 169 -8.66 11.76 -3.90
CA LEU A 169 -7.44 11.44 -3.15
C LEU A 169 -7.38 12.18 -1.80
N CYS A 170 -7.81 13.44 -1.74
CA CYS A 170 -7.89 14.20 -0.48
C CYS A 170 -8.85 13.52 0.50
N ASN A 171 -9.99 13.03 0.01
CA ASN A 171 -10.97 12.32 0.84
C ASN A 171 -10.40 11.01 1.38
N LEU A 172 -9.77 10.20 0.52
CA LEU A 172 -9.09 8.97 0.93
C LEU A 172 -8.09 9.21 2.06
N TYR A 173 -7.23 10.21 1.90
CA TYR A 173 -6.20 10.52 2.88
C TYR A 173 -6.77 11.12 4.17
N THR A 174 -7.85 11.91 4.08
CA THR A 174 -8.57 12.43 5.27
C THR A 174 -9.17 11.29 6.11
N ASN A 175 -9.51 10.16 5.49
CA ASN A 175 -9.95 8.94 6.19
C ASN A 175 -8.78 8.04 6.62
N GLY A 176 -7.54 8.55 6.62
CA GLY A 176 -6.37 7.85 7.17
C GLY A 176 -5.88 6.69 6.32
N GLN A 177 -6.14 6.69 5.01
CA GLN A 177 -5.78 5.57 4.15
C GLN A 177 -4.37 5.71 3.55
N ASN A 178 -3.63 4.60 3.53
CA ASN A 178 -2.39 4.45 2.79
C ASN A 178 -2.70 4.02 1.35
N LEU A 179 -1.95 4.57 0.39
CA LEU A 179 -2.21 4.37 -1.02
C LEU A 179 -1.03 3.69 -1.72
N ILE A 180 -1.36 2.71 -2.56
CA ILE A 180 -0.58 2.34 -3.74
C ILE A 180 -1.34 2.87 -4.94
N TYR A 181 -0.73 3.76 -5.70
CA TYR A 181 -1.41 4.43 -6.81
C TYR A 181 -0.79 4.03 -8.14
N ALA A 182 -1.59 3.35 -8.95
CA ALA A 182 -1.20 2.87 -10.27
C ALA A 182 -1.52 3.94 -11.32
N ILE A 183 -0.65 4.02 -12.33
CA ILE A 183 -0.84 4.91 -13.47
C ILE A 183 -0.59 4.21 -14.78
N ARG A 184 -1.41 4.56 -15.77
CA ARG A 184 -1.37 3.99 -17.11
C ARG A 184 -0.82 5.04 -18.09
N PRO A 185 0.14 4.69 -18.95
CA PRO A 185 0.83 5.63 -19.85
C PRO A 185 -0.01 6.06 -21.05
N ILE A 186 -1.34 6.09 -20.92
CA ILE A 186 -2.26 6.35 -22.05
C ILE A 186 -2.60 7.81 -22.18
N ASN A 187 -2.29 8.35 -23.35
CA ASN A 187 -2.58 9.70 -23.76
C ASN A 187 -2.59 9.80 -25.29
N ALA A 188 -3.76 10.09 -25.85
CA ALA A 188 -3.96 10.22 -27.29
C ALA A 188 -3.11 11.35 -27.93
N LEU A 189 -2.66 12.36 -27.16
CA LEU A 189 -1.73 13.39 -27.65
C LEU A 189 -0.41 12.80 -28.17
N TYR A 190 -0.02 11.66 -27.62
CA TYR A 190 1.24 10.98 -27.88
C TYR A 190 1.04 9.65 -28.61
N GLY A 191 -0.16 9.43 -29.16
CA GLY A 191 -0.47 8.23 -29.94
C GLY A 191 -0.63 6.95 -29.11
N THR A 192 -0.76 7.03 -27.78
CA THR A 192 -1.02 5.86 -26.93
C THR A 192 -2.52 5.73 -26.62
N TYR A 193 -3.09 4.55 -26.86
CA TYR A 193 -4.55 4.33 -26.81
C TYR A 193 -4.95 3.11 -25.98
N TRP A 194 -6.18 3.14 -25.45
CA TRP A 194 -6.91 1.96 -24.97
C TRP A 194 -7.73 1.39 -26.13
N VAL A 195 -7.50 0.15 -26.54
CA VAL A 195 -8.27 -0.55 -27.59
C VAL A 195 -8.76 -1.90 -27.06
N GLU A 196 -10.08 -2.11 -27.08
CA GLU A 196 -10.73 -3.38 -26.70
C GLU A 196 -10.30 -3.99 -25.34
N GLY A 197 -10.12 -3.14 -24.32
CA GLY A 197 -9.70 -3.59 -22.99
C GLY A 197 -8.20 -3.86 -22.86
N LYS A 198 -7.40 -3.48 -23.86
CA LYS A 198 -5.95 -3.58 -23.88
C LYS A 198 -5.33 -2.19 -24.07
N LEU A 199 -4.16 -1.92 -23.47
CA LEU A 199 -3.30 -0.86 -23.99
C LEU A 199 -2.80 -1.29 -25.36
N ASP A 200 -3.22 -0.60 -26.42
CA ASP A 200 -2.62 -0.74 -27.74
C ASP A 200 -1.48 0.27 -27.82
N PHE A 201 -0.27 -0.23 -27.56
CA PHE A 201 0.89 0.39 -28.16
C PHE A 201 0.93 -0.21 -29.57
N THR A 202 0.56 0.58 -30.57
CA THR A 202 0.94 0.26 -31.94
C THR A 202 2.44 -0.11 -31.93
N ASP A 203 2.91 -1.01 -32.80
CA ASP A 203 4.33 -1.42 -32.92
C ASP A 203 5.34 -0.23 -32.98
N GLU A 204 4.84 1.00 -33.13
CA GLU A 204 5.50 2.27 -32.83
C GLU A 204 5.63 2.49 -31.31
N TYR A 205 6.74 2.00 -30.76
CA TYR A 205 7.29 2.44 -29.48
C TYR A 205 7.21 3.98 -29.33
N PRO A 206 6.83 4.54 -28.17
CA PRO A 206 6.83 5.99 -27.94
C PRO A 206 8.25 6.54 -27.74
N ASP A 207 9.20 6.23 -28.64
CA ASP A 207 10.63 6.61 -28.61
C ASP A 207 10.75 8.13 -28.47
N ASN A 208 9.85 8.86 -29.10
CA ASN A 208 9.84 10.31 -29.14
C ASN A 208 9.19 10.98 -27.91
N HIS A 209 8.55 10.22 -27.01
CA HIS A 209 7.74 10.79 -25.91
C HIS A 209 8.02 10.22 -24.52
N VAL A 210 9.01 9.33 -24.36
CA VAL A 210 9.45 8.85 -23.04
C VAL A 210 9.80 10.02 -22.10
N ALA A 211 10.44 11.07 -22.63
CA ALA A 211 10.75 12.28 -21.87
C ALA A 211 9.49 13.07 -21.45
N ASP A 212 8.48 13.16 -22.32
CA ASP A 212 7.19 13.79 -21.99
C ASP A 212 6.50 13.03 -20.83
N TYR A 213 6.51 11.70 -20.89
CA TYR A 213 5.97 10.87 -19.83
C TYR A 213 6.75 11.02 -18.51
N GLY A 214 8.08 11.10 -18.56
CA GLY A 214 8.91 11.40 -17.39
C GLY A 214 8.55 12.73 -16.74
N ASN A 215 8.34 13.79 -17.53
CA ASN A 215 7.90 15.10 -17.03
C ASN A 215 6.55 15.01 -16.33
N PHE A 216 5.61 14.25 -16.90
CA PHE A 216 4.32 13.99 -16.29
C PHE A 216 4.44 13.23 -14.97
N ILE A 217 5.23 12.15 -14.92
CA ILE A 217 5.48 11.39 -13.69
C ILE A 217 6.02 12.30 -12.59
N LYS A 218 6.99 13.15 -12.93
CA LYS A 218 7.54 14.12 -11.96
C LYS A 218 6.45 15.06 -11.43
N ALA A 219 5.63 15.62 -12.31
CA ALA A 219 4.53 16.53 -11.92
C ALA A 219 3.44 15.81 -11.09
N TRP A 220 3.16 14.55 -11.40
CA TRP A 220 2.20 13.74 -10.66
C TRP A 220 2.70 13.39 -9.25
N VAL A 221 3.97 13.02 -9.13
CA VAL A 221 4.56 12.70 -7.82
C VAL A 221 4.67 13.94 -6.96
N GLU A 222 5.17 15.06 -7.52
CA GLU A 222 5.21 16.37 -6.87
C GLU A 222 3.83 16.79 -6.33
N ARG A 223 2.76 16.52 -7.09
CA ARG A 223 1.40 16.89 -6.67
C ARG A 223 0.96 16.22 -5.36
N TYR A 224 1.55 15.07 -5.02
CA TYR A 224 1.09 14.20 -3.94
C TYR A 224 2.22 13.68 -3.03
N ASP A 225 3.41 14.31 -3.02
CA ASP A 225 4.51 13.92 -2.13
C ASP A 225 4.42 14.58 -0.74
N GLY A 226 3.61 15.65 -0.62
CA GLY A 226 3.24 16.27 0.64
C GLY A 226 4.33 17.17 1.22
N ASP A 227 5.27 17.63 0.40
CA ASP A 227 6.41 18.44 0.83
C ASP A 227 6.11 19.96 0.94
N GLY A 228 4.88 20.36 0.63
CA GLY A 228 4.41 21.74 0.66
C GLY A 228 4.64 22.52 -0.63
N VAL A 229 5.24 21.92 -1.66
CA VAL A 229 5.51 22.54 -2.96
C VAL A 229 4.58 21.93 -4.02
N ASN A 230 3.77 22.78 -4.67
CA ASN A 230 2.81 22.37 -5.71
C ASN A 230 1.81 21.25 -5.34
N ASP A 231 1.70 20.93 -4.06
CA ASP A 231 0.80 19.94 -3.49
C ASP A 231 -0.68 20.14 -3.87
N ALA A 232 -1.41 19.03 -3.86
CA ALA A 232 -2.87 19.01 -3.95
C ALA A 232 -3.50 19.93 -2.88
N PRO A 233 -4.56 20.70 -3.22
CA PRO A 233 -5.21 21.68 -2.35
C PRO A 233 -6.13 21.00 -1.32
N CYS A 234 -5.59 20.01 -0.62
CA CYS A 234 -6.26 19.29 0.44
C CYS A 234 -6.17 20.05 1.76
N SER A 235 -7.16 19.89 2.63
CA SER A 235 -7.11 20.44 4.00
C SER A 235 -5.97 19.82 4.83
N THR A 236 -5.61 18.58 4.52
CA THR A 236 -4.43 17.87 5.05
C THR A 236 -3.57 17.46 3.86
N PRO A 237 -2.27 17.82 3.82
CA PRO A 237 -1.37 17.41 2.74
C PRO A 237 -1.34 15.89 2.57
N ILE A 238 -1.55 15.43 1.34
CA ILE A 238 -1.47 14.01 0.98
C ILE A 238 -0.01 13.64 0.81
N ARG A 239 0.36 12.42 1.22
CA ARG A 239 1.66 11.84 0.91
C ARG A 239 1.53 10.42 0.36
N ILE A 240 1.57 10.27 -0.96
CA ILE A 240 1.62 8.98 -1.64
C ILE A 240 3.09 8.56 -1.76
N LYS A 241 3.44 7.45 -1.10
CA LYS A 241 4.80 6.88 -1.14
C LYS A 241 4.96 5.70 -2.09
N ASN A 242 3.87 5.10 -2.53
CA ASN A 242 3.88 3.84 -3.27
C ASN A 242 3.20 4.06 -4.60
N TYR A 243 3.98 3.94 -5.66
CA TYR A 243 3.54 4.12 -7.04
C TYR A 243 3.69 2.80 -7.79
N GLN A 244 2.78 2.52 -8.70
CA GLN A 244 2.86 1.33 -9.55
C GLN A 244 2.82 1.75 -11.01
N PHE A 245 3.72 1.17 -11.81
CA PHE A 245 3.71 1.34 -13.26
C PHE A 245 3.07 0.12 -13.90
N VAL A 246 2.03 0.37 -14.70
CA VAL A 246 1.21 -0.65 -15.37
C VAL A 246 0.62 -1.70 -14.42
N HIS A 247 -0.30 -2.50 -14.93
CA HIS A 247 -1.12 -3.40 -14.11
C HIS A 247 -0.59 -4.85 -14.16
N GLU A 248 -0.28 -5.40 -15.33
CA GLU A 248 0.26 -6.76 -15.50
C GLU A 248 1.31 -6.80 -16.62
N LEU A 249 2.36 -7.63 -16.47
CA LEU A 249 3.37 -7.86 -17.52
C LEU A 249 3.25 -9.26 -18.12
N GLY A 250 3.48 -9.37 -19.43
CA GLY A 250 3.73 -10.66 -20.07
C GLY A 250 2.56 -11.63 -20.12
N ASP A 251 1.31 -11.18 -19.92
CA ASP A 251 0.13 -12.02 -20.14
C ASP A 251 -0.10 -12.24 -21.65
N VAL A 252 -0.22 -13.52 -22.04
CA VAL A 252 -0.57 -13.99 -23.40
C VAL A 252 -1.91 -13.45 -23.90
N THR A 253 -2.78 -12.97 -23.02
CA THR A 253 -4.06 -12.35 -23.39
C THR A 253 -3.98 -10.83 -23.50
N HIS A 254 -2.97 -10.18 -22.92
CA HIS A 254 -2.86 -8.71 -22.85
C HIS A 254 -1.61 -8.10 -23.50
N ASP A 255 -0.75 -8.86 -24.18
CA ASP A 255 0.29 -8.44 -25.17
C ASP A 255 1.27 -7.31 -24.76
N TYR A 256 1.31 -6.89 -23.49
CA TYR A 256 2.16 -5.79 -23.05
C TYR A 256 3.64 -6.14 -23.12
N TRP A 257 4.38 -5.41 -23.96
CA TRP A 257 5.84 -5.39 -23.99
C TRP A 257 6.53 -6.76 -24.14
N ARG A 258 5.78 -7.83 -24.42
CA ARG A 258 6.23 -9.22 -24.25
C ARG A 258 7.51 -9.54 -25.04
N ASN A 259 7.68 -8.89 -26.18
CA ASN A 259 8.80 -9.08 -27.09
C ASN A 259 9.90 -7.99 -26.98
N HIS A 260 9.72 -7.00 -26.10
CA HIS A 260 10.62 -5.85 -25.95
C HIS A 260 10.94 -5.54 -24.46
N PRO A 261 11.63 -6.45 -23.76
CA PRO A 261 12.03 -6.25 -22.36
C PRO A 261 12.97 -5.05 -22.15
N ASP A 262 13.78 -4.73 -23.16
CA ASP A 262 14.68 -3.58 -23.19
C ASP A 262 13.91 -2.25 -23.16
N GLN A 263 12.90 -2.14 -24.01
CA GLN A 263 12.00 -1.00 -24.12
C GLN A 263 11.23 -0.76 -22.82
N TYR A 264 10.68 -1.83 -22.23
CA TYR A 264 10.03 -1.74 -20.92
C TYR A 264 11.00 -1.25 -19.83
N ALA A 265 12.23 -1.78 -19.83
CA ALA A 265 13.23 -1.40 -18.84
C ALA A 265 13.65 0.08 -18.95
N GLU A 266 13.75 0.63 -20.16
CA GLU A 266 14.05 2.04 -20.41
C GLU A 266 12.92 2.97 -19.91
N ILE A 267 11.67 2.62 -20.20
CA ILE A 267 10.52 3.37 -19.69
C ILE A 267 10.48 3.30 -18.17
N PHE A 268 10.69 2.11 -17.59
CA PHE A 268 10.73 1.94 -16.15
C PHE A 268 11.85 2.76 -15.50
N GLU A 269 13.06 2.79 -16.08
CA GLU A 269 14.15 3.67 -15.63
C GLU A 269 13.75 5.15 -15.64
N THR A 270 13.06 5.59 -16.70
CA THR A 270 12.60 6.97 -16.83
C THR A 270 11.59 7.34 -15.74
N ILE A 271 10.61 6.47 -15.49
CA ILE A 271 9.60 6.66 -14.44
C ILE A 271 10.28 6.68 -13.07
N TYR A 272 11.14 5.70 -12.80
CA TYR A 272 11.89 5.60 -11.55
C TYR A 272 12.68 6.88 -11.29
N SER A 273 13.47 7.33 -12.27
CA SER A 273 14.33 8.51 -12.13
C SER A 273 13.50 9.79 -11.95
N SER A 274 12.40 9.93 -12.70
CA SER A 274 11.49 11.09 -12.61
C SER A 274 10.77 11.13 -11.26
N MET A 275 10.31 9.97 -10.77
CA MET A 275 9.69 9.83 -9.46
C MET A 275 10.69 10.16 -8.36
N LYS A 276 11.89 9.58 -8.38
CA LYS A 276 12.93 9.82 -7.35
C LYS A 276 13.39 11.27 -7.31
N ALA A 277 13.33 11.98 -8.44
CA ALA A 277 13.66 13.40 -8.50
C ALA A 277 12.62 14.31 -7.81
N ALA A 278 11.36 13.88 -7.70
CA ALA A 278 10.33 14.56 -6.91
C ALA A 278 10.31 14.02 -5.47
N CYS A 279 10.26 12.70 -5.32
CA CYS A 279 10.15 12.02 -4.03
C CYS A 279 11.25 10.96 -3.85
N SER A 280 12.30 11.32 -3.12
CA SER A 280 13.48 10.45 -2.92
C SER A 280 13.17 9.15 -2.13
N ASP A 281 12.23 9.19 -1.19
CA ASP A 281 11.83 8.03 -0.37
C ASP A 281 10.63 7.25 -0.93
N CYS A 282 10.13 7.63 -2.10
CA CYS A 282 9.04 6.91 -2.77
C CYS A 282 9.53 5.58 -3.37
N VAL A 283 8.60 4.63 -3.48
CA VAL A 283 8.81 3.28 -3.98
C VAL A 283 7.99 3.08 -5.24
N LEU A 284 8.66 2.65 -6.32
CA LEU A 284 8.03 2.22 -7.55
C LEU A 284 7.89 0.69 -7.53
N TYR A 285 6.67 0.19 -7.71
CA TYR A 285 6.37 -1.23 -7.83
C TYR A 285 6.37 -1.64 -9.30
N MET A 286 7.10 -2.73 -9.57
CA MET A 286 7.16 -3.39 -10.86
C MET A 286 6.23 -4.61 -10.85
N PRO A 287 5.29 -4.70 -11.80
CA PRO A 287 4.51 -5.91 -11.98
C PRO A 287 5.41 -7.08 -12.38
N VAL A 288 5.17 -8.23 -11.75
CA VAL A 288 5.88 -9.47 -12.03
C VAL A 288 5.11 -10.22 -13.11
N PRO A 289 5.76 -10.69 -14.19
CA PRO A 289 5.06 -11.46 -15.21
C PRO A 289 4.61 -12.81 -14.65
N ILE A 290 3.62 -13.44 -15.28
CA ILE A 290 3.11 -14.74 -14.83
C ILE A 290 4.24 -15.78 -14.92
N LEU A 291 4.72 -16.28 -13.78
CA LEU A 291 5.92 -17.14 -13.68
C LEU A 291 5.56 -18.63 -13.55
N GLU A 292 4.34 -19.08 -13.83
CA GLU A 292 3.86 -20.46 -13.62
C GLU A 292 4.45 -21.51 -14.60
N ASP A 293 5.76 -21.42 -14.87
CA ASP A 293 6.63 -22.34 -15.62
C ASP A 293 6.90 -22.01 -17.08
N MET A 294 6.58 -20.79 -17.48
CA MET A 294 6.94 -20.31 -18.80
C MET A 294 8.36 -19.72 -18.81
N ILE A 295 9.26 -20.34 -19.57
CA ILE A 295 10.65 -19.90 -19.77
C ILE A 295 10.73 -18.49 -20.40
N PRO A 296 9.92 -18.12 -21.40
CA PRO A 296 10.00 -16.79 -22.02
C PRO A 296 9.78 -15.64 -21.03
N GLU A 297 8.82 -15.77 -20.12
CA GLU A 297 8.43 -14.78 -19.13
C GLU A 297 9.49 -14.64 -18.04
N GLN A 298 10.14 -15.74 -17.66
CA GLN A 298 11.32 -15.71 -16.79
C GLN A 298 12.52 -15.03 -17.45
N ASN A 299 12.76 -15.28 -18.74
CA ASN A 299 13.84 -14.63 -19.49
C ASN A 299 13.57 -13.12 -19.67
N TYR A 300 12.32 -12.76 -19.98
CA TYR A 300 11.86 -11.38 -20.02
C TYR A 300 12.16 -10.67 -18.71
N PHE A 301 11.72 -11.25 -17.59
CA PHE A 301 11.90 -10.65 -16.27
C PHE A 301 13.39 -10.52 -15.91
N ALA A 302 14.18 -11.56 -16.16
CA ALA A 302 15.63 -11.53 -15.93
C ALA A 302 16.34 -10.44 -16.77
N THR A 303 15.89 -10.21 -18.01
CA THR A 303 16.44 -9.17 -18.90
C THR A 303 16.17 -7.78 -18.33
N VAL A 304 14.93 -7.51 -17.91
CA VAL A 304 14.54 -6.25 -17.28
C VAL A 304 15.33 -6.01 -15.99
N LEU A 305 15.39 -7.01 -15.10
CA LEU A 305 16.11 -6.90 -13.84
C LEU A 305 17.61 -6.65 -14.05
N GLY A 306 18.23 -7.34 -15.02
CA GLY A 306 19.64 -7.15 -15.36
C GLY A 306 19.93 -5.75 -15.89
N TYR A 307 19.04 -5.18 -16.71
CA TYR A 307 19.14 -3.80 -17.19
C TYR A 307 19.12 -2.81 -16.02
N LEU A 308 18.10 -2.90 -15.15
CA LEU A 308 17.92 -1.99 -14.01
C LEU A 308 19.08 -2.11 -13.01
N GLN A 309 19.52 -3.32 -12.70
CA GLN A 309 20.71 -3.55 -11.88
C GLN A 309 21.95 -2.89 -12.49
N GLY A 310 22.13 -2.99 -13.81
CA GLY A 310 23.22 -2.32 -14.53
C GLY A 310 23.19 -0.80 -14.44
N LYS A 311 22.00 -0.21 -14.21
CA LYS A 311 21.82 1.23 -13.93
C LYS A 311 21.91 1.59 -12.44
N GLY A 312 22.12 0.62 -11.56
CA GLY A 312 22.14 0.80 -10.10
C GLY A 312 20.76 0.93 -9.46
N ILE A 313 19.69 0.65 -10.20
CA ILE A 313 18.30 0.71 -9.71
C ILE A 313 17.96 -0.63 -9.06
N THR A 314 17.93 -0.67 -7.73
CA THR A 314 17.67 -1.91 -6.95
C THR A 314 16.66 -1.75 -5.81
N ASP A 315 16.29 -0.52 -5.47
CA ASP A 315 15.36 -0.15 -4.39
C ASP A 315 13.91 -0.01 -4.87
N ILE A 316 13.43 -1.01 -5.60
CA ILE A 316 12.06 -1.07 -6.12
C ILE A 316 11.20 -2.08 -5.33
N GLY A 317 9.88 -2.00 -5.53
CA GLY A 317 8.95 -3.04 -5.10
C GLY A 317 8.57 -3.96 -6.26
N PHE A 318 8.02 -5.12 -5.93
CA PHE A 318 7.46 -6.04 -6.90
C PHE A 318 6.01 -6.32 -6.55
N ASP A 319 5.14 -6.29 -7.53
CA ASP A 319 3.74 -6.66 -7.36
C ASP A 319 3.36 -7.83 -8.25
N TYR A 320 2.50 -8.70 -7.76
CA TYR A 320 1.99 -9.83 -8.52
C TYR A 320 0.50 -10.05 -8.24
N HIS A 321 -0.16 -10.75 -9.14
CA HIS A 321 -1.59 -11.06 -9.04
C HIS A 321 -1.81 -12.56 -8.89
N THR A 322 -2.71 -12.96 -7.99
CA THR A 322 -3.00 -14.37 -7.73
C THR A 322 -4.48 -14.63 -7.56
N TRP A 323 -5.00 -15.54 -8.36
CA TRP A 323 -6.42 -15.84 -8.42
C TRP A 323 -6.67 -17.32 -8.13
N SER A 324 -7.74 -17.60 -7.40
CA SER A 324 -8.15 -18.97 -7.08
C SER A 324 -9.23 -19.54 -7.99
N MET A 325 -9.46 -18.91 -9.16
CA MET A 325 -10.51 -19.31 -10.10
C MET A 325 -10.12 -19.01 -11.55
N THR A 326 -10.68 -19.80 -12.47
CA THR A 326 -10.62 -19.56 -13.92
C THR A 326 -11.88 -18.82 -14.39
N ASN A 327 -11.82 -18.22 -15.58
CA ASN A 327 -12.97 -17.59 -16.24
C ASN A 327 -13.52 -18.52 -17.33
N PRO A 328 -14.82 -18.89 -17.35
CA PRO A 328 -15.88 -18.56 -16.38
C PRO A 328 -15.67 -19.23 -15.02
N PRO A 329 -16.34 -18.77 -13.93
CA PRO A 329 -16.14 -19.23 -12.55
C PRO A 329 -16.50 -20.71 -12.28
N SER A 330 -16.62 -21.55 -13.30
CA SER A 330 -17.08 -22.94 -13.24
C SER A 330 -16.08 -23.93 -12.63
N TYR A 331 -14.81 -23.55 -12.45
CA TYR A 331 -13.79 -24.41 -11.83
C TYR A 331 -13.15 -23.71 -10.65
N VAL A 332 -13.62 -24.06 -9.45
CA VAL A 332 -13.03 -23.63 -8.19
C VAL A 332 -12.18 -24.79 -7.69
N THR A 333 -10.87 -24.56 -7.63
CA THR A 333 -9.97 -25.39 -6.82
C THR A 333 -10.11 -24.92 -5.39
N LYS A 334 -10.99 -25.58 -4.61
CA LYS A 334 -11.42 -25.12 -3.30
C LYS A 334 -10.31 -25.01 -2.23
N GLY A 335 -9.08 -25.47 -2.47
CA GLY A 335 -8.04 -25.59 -1.43
C GLY A 335 -6.65 -25.04 -1.78
N GLU A 336 -6.05 -25.44 -2.90
CA GLU A 336 -4.60 -25.23 -3.10
C GLU A 336 -4.18 -23.84 -3.58
N ASP A 337 -5.07 -22.98 -4.07
CA ASP A 337 -4.62 -21.76 -4.75
C ASP A 337 -3.91 -20.78 -3.83
N TYR A 338 -4.39 -20.63 -2.59
CA TYR A 338 -3.69 -19.78 -1.63
C TYR A 338 -2.35 -20.40 -1.19
N VAL A 339 -2.20 -21.73 -1.25
CA VAL A 339 -0.92 -22.43 -1.01
C VAL A 339 0.03 -22.23 -2.19
N ARG A 340 -0.46 -22.32 -3.43
CA ARG A 340 0.25 -22.01 -4.67
C ARG A 340 0.83 -20.59 -4.62
N ASN A 341 0.09 -19.63 -4.04
CA ASN A 341 0.62 -18.28 -3.82
C ASN A 341 1.92 -18.29 -3.00
N GLY A 342 2.03 -19.15 -1.99
CA GLY A 342 3.24 -19.30 -1.19
C GLY A 342 4.46 -19.76 -2.00
N ASP A 343 4.27 -20.75 -2.87
CA ASP A 343 5.32 -21.25 -3.76
C ASP A 343 5.71 -20.20 -4.81
N TYR A 344 4.71 -19.49 -5.32
CA TYR A 344 4.90 -18.39 -6.26
C TYR A 344 5.71 -17.25 -5.64
N ILE A 345 5.40 -16.84 -4.40
CA ILE A 345 6.19 -15.85 -3.65
C ILE A 345 7.65 -16.32 -3.52
N ALA A 346 7.87 -17.59 -3.15
CA ALA A 346 9.23 -18.13 -3.02
C ALA A 346 10.00 -18.08 -4.35
N LYS A 347 9.32 -18.36 -5.47
CA LYS A 347 9.90 -18.25 -6.82
C LYS A 347 10.29 -16.82 -7.16
N ILE A 348 9.42 -15.84 -6.91
CA ILE A 348 9.71 -14.42 -7.12
C ILE A 348 10.91 -13.99 -6.27
N LYS A 349 10.90 -14.27 -4.96
CA LYS A 349 12.01 -13.97 -4.03
C LYS A 349 13.34 -14.50 -4.54
N SER A 350 13.32 -15.72 -5.05
CA SER A 350 14.49 -16.39 -5.60
C SER A 350 15.03 -15.69 -6.85
N ILE A 351 14.15 -15.29 -7.79
CA ILE A 351 14.55 -14.62 -9.03
C ILE A 351 15.08 -13.20 -8.75
N VAL A 352 14.32 -12.38 -8.03
CA VAL A 352 14.70 -10.99 -7.76
C VAL A 352 15.92 -10.91 -6.85
N GLY A 353 16.05 -11.82 -5.87
CA GLY A 353 17.21 -11.91 -5.00
C GLY A 353 18.49 -12.27 -5.76
N ARG A 354 18.42 -13.20 -6.73
CA ARG A 354 19.57 -13.50 -7.61
C ARG A 354 20.00 -12.32 -8.48
N ALA A 355 19.05 -11.46 -8.85
CA ALA A 355 19.31 -10.24 -9.61
C ALA A 355 19.78 -9.06 -8.73
N GLY A 356 19.96 -9.25 -7.42
CA GLY A 356 20.47 -8.22 -6.51
C GLY A 356 19.42 -7.25 -5.96
N PHE A 357 18.13 -7.60 -6.05
CA PHE A 357 17.03 -6.79 -5.53
C PHE A 357 16.57 -7.27 -4.16
N ASN A 358 15.90 -6.38 -3.41
CA ASN A 358 15.32 -6.73 -2.12
C ASN A 358 14.04 -7.59 -2.29
N GLY A 359 14.18 -8.91 -2.15
CA GLY A 359 13.06 -9.86 -2.17
C GLY A 359 12.07 -9.74 -1.00
N SER A 360 12.26 -8.82 -0.06
CA SER A 360 11.28 -8.59 1.02
C SER A 360 10.19 -7.58 0.63
N ASN A 361 10.35 -6.83 -0.47
CA ASN A 361 9.41 -5.79 -0.89
C ASN A 361 8.46 -6.29 -1.99
N ILE A 362 7.79 -7.40 -1.71
CA ILE A 362 6.83 -8.03 -2.63
C ILE A 362 5.42 -7.85 -2.08
N ILE A 363 4.51 -7.41 -2.94
CA ILE A 363 3.08 -7.23 -2.64
C ILE A 363 2.22 -8.05 -3.60
N SER A 364 1.04 -8.46 -3.14
CA SER A 364 0.04 -9.07 -4.00
C SER A 364 -0.93 -7.95 -4.29
N ALA A 365 -0.76 -7.33 -5.44
CA ALA A 365 -1.56 -6.18 -5.85
C ALA A 365 -3.02 -6.57 -6.12
N GLU A 366 -3.25 -7.84 -6.46
CA GLU A 366 -4.58 -8.41 -6.67
C GLU A 366 -4.63 -9.84 -6.19
N SER A 367 -5.66 -10.13 -5.42
CA SER A 367 -5.99 -11.46 -4.97
C SER A 367 -7.48 -11.60 -4.78
N GLY A 368 -8.01 -12.78 -5.06
CA GLY A 368 -9.43 -12.98 -4.81
C GLY A 368 -9.91 -14.38 -5.14
N MET A 369 -11.11 -14.63 -4.63
CA MET A 369 -11.94 -15.80 -4.92
C MET A 369 -13.35 -15.30 -5.18
N ALA A 370 -13.96 -15.69 -6.29
CA ALA A 370 -15.37 -15.40 -6.52
C ALA A 370 -16.22 -16.13 -5.49
N GLY A 371 -17.17 -15.41 -4.90
CA GLY A 371 -18.13 -15.92 -3.93
C GLY A 371 -19.54 -15.83 -4.50
N THR A 372 -19.88 -16.74 -5.41
CA THR A 372 -21.28 -16.97 -5.80
C THR A 372 -22.10 -17.36 -4.56
N LEU A 373 -23.43 -17.30 -4.63
CA LEU A 373 -24.30 -17.51 -3.48
C LEU A 373 -24.04 -18.84 -2.73
N ASP A 374 -23.75 -19.92 -3.45
CA ASP A 374 -23.40 -21.23 -2.91
C ASP A 374 -21.98 -21.32 -2.34
N MET A 375 -21.15 -20.31 -2.63
CA MET A 375 -19.72 -20.24 -2.31
C MET A 375 -19.36 -19.17 -1.29
N GLU A 376 -20.28 -18.31 -0.85
CA GLU A 376 -19.95 -17.21 0.08
C GLU A 376 -19.29 -17.69 1.38
N ARG A 377 -19.70 -18.86 1.89
CA ARG A 377 -19.07 -19.46 3.08
C ARG A 377 -17.63 -19.90 2.79
N ASP A 378 -17.40 -20.49 1.61
CA ASP A 378 -16.05 -20.87 1.15
C ASP A 378 -15.19 -19.61 0.96
N GLN A 379 -15.71 -18.55 0.31
CA GLN A 379 -15.05 -17.25 0.16
C GLN A 379 -14.69 -16.64 1.53
N ALA A 380 -15.58 -16.74 2.51
CA ALA A 380 -15.36 -16.23 3.86
C ALA A 380 -14.22 -16.95 4.61
N GLY A 381 -14.09 -18.26 4.43
CA GLY A 381 -12.94 -19.00 4.94
C GLY A 381 -11.66 -18.67 4.15
N TYR A 382 -11.78 -18.55 2.83
CA TYR A 382 -10.66 -18.32 1.92
C TYR A 382 -9.99 -16.97 2.15
N VAL A 383 -10.75 -15.88 2.32
CA VAL A 383 -10.18 -14.55 2.55
C VAL A 383 -9.22 -14.57 3.75
N VAL A 384 -9.60 -15.21 4.84
CA VAL A 384 -8.76 -15.34 6.05
C VAL A 384 -7.50 -16.16 5.78
N ARG A 385 -7.63 -17.32 5.12
CA ARG A 385 -6.48 -18.18 4.77
C ARG A 385 -5.50 -17.46 3.86
N MET A 386 -6.01 -16.82 2.81
CA MET A 386 -5.20 -16.15 1.79
C MET A 386 -4.34 -15.04 2.40
N TYR A 387 -4.95 -14.16 3.21
CA TYR A 387 -4.24 -13.08 3.88
C TYR A 387 -3.16 -13.60 4.85
N LEU A 388 -3.53 -14.53 5.73
CA LEU A 388 -2.63 -14.99 6.81
C LEU A 388 -1.55 -15.94 6.33
N TYR A 389 -1.85 -16.78 5.34
CA TYR A 389 -0.86 -17.64 4.73
C TYR A 389 0.16 -16.84 3.92
N SER A 390 -0.30 -15.86 3.12
CA SER A 390 0.61 -14.98 2.39
C SER A 390 1.54 -14.24 3.35
N LEU A 391 0.99 -13.70 4.45
CA LEU A 391 1.79 -13.07 5.51
C LEU A 391 2.82 -14.03 6.10
N SER A 392 2.45 -15.29 6.38
CA SER A 392 3.38 -16.30 6.91
C SER A 392 4.52 -16.65 5.96
N LYS A 393 4.36 -16.41 4.65
CA LYS A 393 5.41 -16.57 3.64
C LYS A 393 6.25 -15.30 3.46
N GLY A 394 6.06 -14.30 4.32
CA GLY A 394 6.79 -13.04 4.32
C GLY A 394 6.36 -12.11 3.19
N GLN A 395 5.07 -12.14 2.84
CA GLN A 395 4.46 -11.18 1.93
C GLN A 395 4.28 -9.85 2.66
N LYS A 396 4.67 -8.73 2.05
CA LYS A 396 4.61 -7.42 2.71
C LYS A 396 3.19 -6.87 2.76
N LYS A 397 2.45 -7.02 1.66
CA LYS A 397 1.05 -6.62 1.54
C LYS A 397 0.27 -7.53 0.62
N VAL A 398 -1.02 -7.62 0.87
CA VAL A 398 -1.99 -8.35 0.07
C VAL A 398 -3.19 -7.46 -0.16
N PHE A 399 -3.65 -7.37 -1.39
CA PHE A 399 -4.82 -6.59 -1.77
C PHE A 399 -5.92 -7.51 -2.30
N TRP A 400 -7.10 -7.47 -1.68
CA TRP A 400 -8.25 -8.22 -2.15
C TRP A 400 -8.98 -7.42 -3.24
N THR A 401 -9.31 -8.11 -4.32
CA THR A 401 -10.07 -7.56 -5.44
C THR A 401 -11.50 -8.07 -5.35
N THR A 402 -12.52 -7.28 -5.04
CA THR A 402 -12.60 -5.86 -4.65
C THR A 402 -13.43 -5.74 -3.37
N THR A 403 -13.67 -4.53 -2.87
CA THR A 403 -14.61 -4.34 -1.75
C THR A 403 -16.05 -4.70 -2.12
N SER A 404 -16.52 -4.33 -3.31
CA SER A 404 -17.86 -4.63 -3.82
C SER A 404 -17.80 -5.24 -5.21
N GLU A 405 -18.72 -6.15 -5.50
CA GLU A 405 -18.83 -6.75 -6.84
C GLU A 405 -18.97 -5.67 -7.91
N TYR A 406 -18.31 -5.89 -9.05
CA TYR A 406 -18.33 -4.93 -10.13
C TYR A 406 -19.62 -5.03 -10.94
N SER A 407 -20.30 -3.90 -11.11
CA SER A 407 -21.63 -3.86 -11.70
C SER A 407 -21.69 -3.86 -13.22
N HIS A 408 -20.55 -3.66 -13.87
CA HIS A 408 -20.46 -3.53 -15.32
C HIS A 408 -20.00 -4.83 -16.00
N TYR A 409 -19.54 -5.83 -15.24
CA TYR A 409 -19.25 -7.15 -15.77
C TYR A 409 -20.51 -8.01 -15.84
N ALA A 410 -20.53 -8.93 -16.80
CA ALA A 410 -21.56 -9.96 -16.86
C ALA A 410 -21.43 -10.94 -15.70
N ASP A 411 -22.56 -11.48 -15.23
CA ASP A 411 -22.63 -12.42 -14.10
C ASP A 411 -21.78 -13.69 -14.28
N ASN A 412 -21.29 -14.00 -15.48
CA ASN A 412 -20.44 -15.15 -15.73
C ASN A 412 -18.94 -14.84 -15.64
N VAL A 413 -18.55 -13.65 -15.16
CA VAL A 413 -17.16 -13.24 -14.98
C VAL A 413 -16.79 -13.25 -13.50
N ILE A 414 -15.55 -13.63 -13.16
CA ILE A 414 -15.05 -13.73 -11.78
C ILE A 414 -15.34 -12.45 -10.96
N PHE A 415 -15.07 -11.29 -11.57
CA PHE A 415 -15.23 -9.95 -11.02
C PHE A 415 -16.67 -9.57 -10.62
N ALA A 416 -17.67 -10.23 -11.20
CA ALA A 416 -19.06 -10.07 -10.78
C ALA A 416 -19.34 -10.70 -9.40
N HIS A 417 -18.43 -11.54 -8.88
CA HIS A 417 -18.65 -12.32 -7.65
C HIS A 417 -17.53 -12.18 -6.60
N THR A 418 -16.38 -11.58 -6.93
CA THR A 418 -15.23 -11.51 -5.99
C THR A 418 -15.41 -10.49 -4.86
N GLY A 419 -16.27 -9.50 -5.04
CA GLY A 419 -16.52 -8.48 -4.03
C GLY A 419 -17.05 -9.04 -2.71
N LEU A 420 -16.72 -8.38 -1.59
CA LEU A 420 -17.24 -8.73 -0.26
C LEU A 420 -18.65 -8.17 -0.01
N ILE A 421 -19.11 -7.28 -0.88
CA ILE A 421 -20.44 -6.67 -0.85
C ILE A 421 -21.11 -6.99 -2.18
N HIS A 422 -22.36 -7.42 -2.12
CA HIS A 422 -23.15 -7.63 -3.32
C HIS A 422 -23.34 -6.34 -4.11
N ASN A 423 -23.26 -6.48 -5.41
CA ASN A 423 -23.72 -5.47 -6.34
C ASN A 423 -25.27 -5.41 -6.29
N PRO A 424 -25.90 -4.22 -6.30
CA PRO A 424 -27.36 -4.07 -6.19
C PRO A 424 -28.18 -4.56 -7.41
N LEU A 425 -27.73 -5.57 -8.15
CA LEU A 425 -28.45 -6.17 -9.28
C LEU A 425 -29.31 -7.40 -8.89
N ASN A 426 -29.22 -7.86 -7.64
CA ASN A 426 -30.11 -8.92 -7.13
C ASN A 426 -31.55 -8.41 -6.95
N ALA A 427 -32.53 -9.32 -6.97
CA ALA A 427 -33.96 -9.04 -7.10
C ALA A 427 -34.58 -8.08 -6.06
N ASP A 428 -33.86 -7.73 -4.99
CA ASP A 428 -34.26 -6.81 -3.94
C ASP A 428 -33.64 -5.39 -4.04
N GLY A 429 -32.67 -5.18 -4.94
CA GLY A 429 -32.00 -3.91 -5.17
C GLY A 429 -31.06 -3.45 -4.05
N LEU A 430 -30.64 -4.34 -3.15
CA LEU A 430 -29.80 -4.00 -1.99
C LEU A 430 -28.35 -4.51 -2.13
N SER A 431 -27.40 -3.73 -1.63
CA SER A 431 -26.00 -4.13 -1.46
C SER A 431 -25.79 -4.81 -0.11
N HIS A 432 -26.09 -6.10 -0.01
CA HIS A 432 -25.83 -6.87 1.21
C HIS A 432 -24.34 -7.19 1.38
N LYS A 433 -23.86 -7.13 2.61
CA LYS A 433 -22.53 -7.59 3.01
C LYS A 433 -22.51 -9.12 3.00
N LYS A 434 -21.58 -9.73 2.27
CA LYS A 434 -21.40 -11.19 2.26
C LYS A 434 -20.81 -11.69 3.57
N LEU A 435 -20.87 -13.01 3.81
CA LEU A 435 -20.18 -13.63 4.95
C LEU A 435 -18.68 -13.29 4.99
N ALA A 436 -18.05 -13.15 3.82
CA ALA A 436 -16.63 -12.80 3.69
C ALA A 436 -16.29 -11.38 4.15
N TYR A 437 -17.24 -10.43 4.08
CA TYR A 437 -17.10 -9.09 4.66
C TYR A 437 -16.87 -9.19 6.17
N TYR A 438 -17.73 -9.93 6.86
CA TYR A 438 -17.66 -10.08 8.31
C TYR A 438 -16.48 -10.94 8.75
N ALA A 439 -16.09 -11.96 7.96
CA ALA A 439 -14.90 -12.76 8.22
C ALA A 439 -13.61 -11.94 8.10
N TYR A 440 -13.48 -11.10 7.07
CA TYR A 440 -12.40 -10.13 6.96
C TYR A 440 -12.37 -9.20 8.17
N LYS A 441 -13.52 -8.58 8.50
CA LYS A 441 -13.62 -7.65 9.63
C LYS A 441 -13.18 -8.31 10.93
N LYS A 442 -13.66 -9.54 11.19
CA LYS A 442 -13.30 -10.29 12.41
C LYS A 442 -11.82 -10.62 12.45
N MET A 443 -11.23 -11.04 11.33
CA MET A 443 -9.79 -11.23 11.21
C MET A 443 -9.05 -9.93 11.56
N ALA A 444 -9.38 -8.83 10.90
CA ALA A 444 -8.73 -7.53 11.11
C ALA A 444 -8.78 -7.10 12.58
N GLU A 445 -9.96 -7.15 13.23
CA GLU A 445 -10.12 -6.83 14.66
C GLU A 445 -9.26 -7.72 15.58
N LEU A 446 -9.20 -9.02 15.30
CA LEU A 446 -8.51 -9.99 16.17
C LEU A 446 -6.99 -9.84 16.09
N ILE A 447 -6.44 -9.39 14.97
CA ILE A 447 -4.99 -9.28 14.77
C ILE A 447 -4.49 -7.84 14.59
N GLU A 448 -5.36 -6.84 14.68
CA GLU A 448 -4.96 -5.42 14.68
C GLU A 448 -3.85 -5.13 15.70
N GLY A 449 -2.85 -4.35 15.30
CA GLY A 449 -1.70 -4.03 16.16
C GLY A 449 -0.76 -5.22 16.43
N SER A 450 -0.83 -6.28 15.61
CA SER A 450 0.16 -7.36 15.66
C SER A 450 1.51 -6.93 15.11
N ASP A 451 2.56 -7.58 15.59
CA ASP A 451 3.86 -7.62 14.91
C ASP A 451 3.71 -8.39 13.59
N TRP A 452 3.42 -7.64 12.52
CA TRP A 452 3.18 -8.17 11.18
C TRP A 452 4.42 -8.85 10.57
N GLY A 453 5.62 -8.39 10.94
CA GLY A 453 6.88 -8.97 10.47
C GLY A 453 7.31 -10.22 11.24
N GLY A 454 6.77 -10.42 12.44
CA GLY A 454 7.14 -11.47 13.38
C GLY A 454 6.25 -12.72 13.35
N MET A 455 5.43 -12.93 12.31
CA MET A 455 4.56 -14.11 12.21
C MET A 455 5.38 -15.41 12.20
N GLN A 456 5.02 -16.37 13.07
CA GLN A 456 5.72 -17.64 13.25
C GLN A 456 4.87 -18.80 12.75
N THR A 457 5.46 -19.70 11.97
CA THR A 457 4.86 -21.01 11.65
C THR A 457 5.06 -21.96 12.82
N ILE A 458 3.97 -22.42 13.42
CA ILE A 458 3.95 -23.40 14.51
C ILE A 458 3.78 -24.82 13.96
N GLN A 459 2.88 -24.98 12.99
CA GLN A 459 2.66 -26.24 12.30
C GLN A 459 2.27 -25.98 10.85
N GLU A 460 2.86 -26.72 9.94
CA GLU A 460 2.47 -26.74 8.52
C GLU A 460 2.69 -28.17 7.99
N SER A 461 1.91 -29.11 8.53
CA SER A 461 2.06 -30.54 8.25
C SER A 461 0.78 -31.29 8.55
N ASN A 462 0.61 -32.48 7.95
CA ASN A 462 -0.60 -33.29 8.06
C ASN A 462 -1.85 -32.44 7.78
N ASP A 463 -1.90 -31.73 6.66
CA ASP A 463 -2.98 -30.80 6.26
C ASP A 463 -3.37 -29.75 7.31
N VAL A 464 -2.61 -29.56 8.39
CA VAL A 464 -2.90 -28.60 9.45
C VAL A 464 -1.91 -27.45 9.35
N LYS A 465 -2.45 -26.24 9.43
CA LYS A 465 -1.69 -25.00 9.47
C LYS A 465 -1.99 -24.28 10.78
N VAL A 466 -0.93 -23.94 11.51
CA VAL A 466 -0.99 -23.16 12.75
C VAL A 466 0.08 -22.09 12.69
N PHE A 467 -0.31 -20.84 12.86
CA PHE A 467 0.58 -19.70 12.91
C PHE A 467 0.37 -18.90 14.18
N LYS A 468 1.40 -18.16 14.59
CA LYS A 468 1.40 -17.31 15.78
C LYS A 468 1.80 -15.89 15.40
N LEU A 469 1.02 -14.93 15.86
CA LEU A 469 1.29 -13.50 15.81
C LEU A 469 1.42 -12.96 17.24
N MET A 470 2.15 -11.85 17.40
CA MET A 470 2.26 -11.15 18.67
C MET A 470 1.46 -9.85 18.60
N LYS A 471 0.30 -9.81 19.24
CA LYS A 471 -0.56 -8.62 19.36
C LYS A 471 -0.30 -7.92 20.68
N ASN A 472 0.25 -6.71 20.65
CA ASN A 472 0.58 -5.94 21.86
C ASN A 472 1.36 -6.78 22.91
N GLY A 473 2.34 -7.56 22.44
CA GLY A 473 3.15 -8.45 23.29
C GLY A 473 2.46 -9.74 23.74
N ARG A 474 1.23 -10.02 23.31
CA ARG A 474 0.48 -11.25 23.63
C ARG A 474 0.37 -12.18 22.41
N PRO A 475 0.47 -13.49 22.59
CA PRO A 475 0.33 -14.42 21.47
C PRO A 475 -1.14 -14.54 21.05
N VAL A 476 -1.37 -14.43 19.74
CA VAL A 476 -2.61 -14.82 19.07
C VAL A 476 -2.25 -15.91 18.06
N TYR A 477 -2.94 -17.04 18.11
CA TYR A 477 -2.74 -18.10 17.14
C TYR A 477 -3.88 -18.10 16.13
N VAL A 478 -3.56 -18.49 14.90
CA VAL A 478 -4.56 -18.83 13.89
C VAL A 478 -4.30 -20.25 13.43
N ALA A 479 -5.38 -21.03 13.26
CA ALA A 479 -5.28 -22.41 12.84
C ALA A 479 -6.39 -22.80 11.87
N TRP A 480 -6.08 -23.72 10.96
CA TRP A 480 -7.05 -24.40 10.13
C TRP A 480 -6.49 -25.72 9.61
N TRP A 481 -7.32 -26.51 8.95
CA TRP A 481 -6.87 -27.65 8.17
C TRP A 481 -7.40 -27.58 6.73
N ASP A 482 -6.61 -28.11 5.80
CA ASP A 482 -6.87 -28.08 4.36
C ASP A 482 -7.65 -29.30 3.93
N TYR A 483 -8.90 -29.33 4.39
CA TYR A 483 -9.79 -30.44 4.09
C TYR A 483 -10.20 -30.51 2.61
N TYR A 484 -10.14 -29.39 1.89
CA TYR A 484 -10.57 -29.29 0.49
C TYR A 484 -9.78 -30.19 -0.45
N ASP A 485 -8.49 -30.37 -0.19
CA ASP A 485 -7.58 -31.15 -1.03
C ASP A 485 -7.45 -32.59 -0.54
N ASN A 486 -8.17 -32.92 0.54
CA ASN A 486 -8.18 -34.26 1.08
C ASN A 486 -9.20 -35.11 0.31
N PRO A 487 -8.78 -36.10 -0.50
CA PRO A 487 -9.69 -36.92 -1.30
C PRO A 487 -10.58 -37.83 -0.43
N LEU A 488 -10.28 -37.94 0.86
CA LEU A 488 -11.04 -38.69 1.86
C LEU A 488 -11.91 -37.78 2.73
N TYR A 489 -12.03 -36.49 2.40
CA TYR A 489 -12.86 -35.56 3.15
C TYR A 489 -14.33 -35.99 3.16
N ILE A 490 -14.92 -35.94 4.35
CA ILE A 490 -16.36 -36.10 4.58
C ILE A 490 -16.85 -34.80 5.22
N PRO A 491 -17.91 -34.14 4.69
CA PRO A 491 -18.47 -32.92 5.27
C PRO A 491 -18.66 -32.99 6.79
N GLY A 492 -18.17 -31.97 7.50
CA GLY A 492 -18.21 -31.91 8.98
C GLY A 492 -17.12 -32.74 9.68
N SER A 493 -16.19 -33.34 8.93
CA SER A 493 -14.99 -33.93 9.53
C SER A 493 -14.17 -32.88 10.26
N THR A 494 -13.39 -33.33 11.24
CA THR A 494 -12.52 -32.44 12.01
C THR A 494 -11.13 -33.01 12.13
N LYS A 495 -10.12 -32.15 12.24
CA LYS A 495 -8.73 -32.52 12.48
C LYS A 495 -8.21 -31.94 13.78
N GLN A 496 -7.37 -32.70 14.49
CA GLN A 496 -6.77 -32.21 15.73
C GLN A 496 -5.49 -31.42 15.44
N ALA A 497 -5.29 -30.36 16.21
CA ALA A 497 -4.03 -29.63 16.31
C ALA A 497 -3.70 -29.40 17.77
N ILE A 498 -2.43 -29.39 18.15
CA ILE A 498 -2.01 -29.16 19.55
C ILE A 498 -1.07 -27.96 19.56
N ILE A 499 -1.39 -26.95 20.36
CA ILE A 499 -0.52 -25.80 20.59
C ILE A 499 0.15 -25.97 21.96
N TYR A 500 1.47 -25.92 21.98
CA TYR A 500 2.30 -26.03 23.18
C TYR A 500 2.82 -24.66 23.63
N GLY A 501 3.24 -24.58 24.89
CA GLY A 501 3.88 -23.37 25.45
C GLY A 501 2.89 -22.27 25.82
N ILE A 502 1.63 -22.62 26.08
CA ILE A 502 0.62 -21.67 26.55
C ILE A 502 0.79 -21.44 28.05
N THR A 503 0.92 -20.17 28.45
CA THR A 503 1.16 -19.76 29.84
C THR A 503 -0.11 -19.45 30.63
N GLY A 504 -1.27 -19.29 29.97
CA GLY A 504 -2.58 -19.07 30.61
C GLY A 504 -3.28 -20.38 31.00
N SER A 505 -4.35 -20.28 31.80
CA SER A 505 -5.16 -21.44 32.21
C SER A 505 -6.22 -21.84 31.18
N ALA A 506 -6.55 -20.94 30.26
CA ALA A 506 -7.53 -21.15 29.21
C ALA A 506 -7.18 -20.33 27.97
N VAL A 507 -7.79 -20.70 26.84
CA VAL A 507 -7.77 -19.91 25.61
C VAL A 507 -9.20 -19.71 25.12
N LYS A 508 -9.45 -18.59 24.46
CA LYS A 508 -10.67 -18.34 23.72
C LYS A 508 -10.44 -18.66 22.26
N LEU A 509 -11.18 -19.63 21.75
CA LEU A 509 -11.29 -19.94 20.34
C LEU A 509 -12.43 -19.13 19.72
N THR A 510 -12.19 -18.53 18.56
CA THR A 510 -13.21 -17.84 17.75
C THR A 510 -13.13 -18.34 16.31
N GLU A 511 -14.22 -18.88 15.78
CA GLU A 511 -14.30 -19.18 14.34
C GLU A 511 -14.34 -17.89 13.54
N ALA A 512 -13.61 -17.85 12.42
CA ALA A 512 -13.49 -16.65 11.60
C ALA A 512 -14.69 -16.41 10.69
N VAL A 513 -15.46 -17.45 10.36
CA VAL A 513 -16.61 -17.37 9.47
C VAL A 513 -17.89 -17.20 10.30
N PRO A 514 -18.74 -16.21 10.03
CA PRO A 514 -19.95 -16.00 10.82
C PRO A 514 -21.01 -17.09 10.61
N LEU A 515 -21.84 -17.25 11.62
CA LEU A 515 -23.19 -17.79 11.57
C LEU A 515 -24.03 -16.86 10.70
N GLY A 516 -24.65 -17.40 9.66
CA GLY A 516 -25.38 -16.61 8.67
C GLY A 516 -25.69 -17.41 7.43
N ASN A 517 -26.59 -16.88 6.63
CA ASN A 517 -26.97 -17.43 5.33
C ASN A 517 -26.34 -16.58 4.23
N SER A 518 -25.90 -17.21 3.16
CA SER A 518 -25.43 -16.49 1.97
C SER A 518 -26.50 -15.57 1.41
N GLY A 519 -26.09 -14.44 0.81
CA GLY A 519 -26.99 -13.47 0.20
C GLY A 519 -27.75 -12.58 1.18
N LEU A 520 -27.46 -12.65 2.49
CA LEU A 520 -28.10 -11.84 3.51
C LEU A 520 -27.06 -11.22 4.45
N ASP A 521 -27.36 -10.00 4.90
CA ASP A 521 -26.61 -9.38 5.99
C ASP A 521 -26.65 -10.22 7.28
N VAL A 522 -25.52 -10.25 7.99
CA VAL A 522 -25.45 -10.77 9.35
C VAL A 522 -26.14 -9.79 10.30
N ALA A 523 -27.23 -10.23 10.92
CA ALA A 523 -28.11 -9.37 11.71
C ALA A 523 -27.46 -8.78 12.98
N ASP A 524 -26.68 -9.57 13.73
CA ASP A 524 -25.94 -9.12 14.91
C ASP A 524 -24.50 -9.62 14.87
N TYR A 525 -23.59 -8.73 14.48
CA TYR A 525 -22.17 -9.01 14.38
C TYR A 525 -21.55 -9.50 15.70
N THR A 526 -22.06 -9.04 16.85
CA THR A 526 -21.43 -9.32 18.16
C THR A 526 -21.62 -10.77 18.59
N THR A 527 -22.70 -11.41 18.14
CA THR A 527 -23.02 -12.82 18.42
C THR A 527 -22.89 -13.72 17.19
N ALA A 528 -22.42 -13.17 16.07
CA ALA A 528 -22.37 -13.88 14.79
C ALA A 528 -21.29 -14.95 14.71
N PHE A 529 -20.38 -15.07 15.67
CA PHE A 529 -19.24 -15.99 15.57
C PHE A 529 -19.34 -17.07 16.63
N HIS A 530 -19.09 -18.31 16.23
CA HIS A 530 -18.91 -19.38 17.20
C HIS A 530 -17.65 -19.10 18.03
N THR A 531 -17.80 -19.17 19.35
CA THR A 531 -16.69 -19.03 20.30
C THR A 531 -16.74 -20.13 21.34
N GLU A 532 -15.57 -20.59 21.75
CA GLU A 532 -15.42 -21.64 22.76
C GLU A 532 -14.25 -21.29 23.68
N GLU A 533 -14.41 -21.56 24.97
CA GLU A 533 -13.30 -21.50 25.91
C GLU A 533 -12.71 -22.91 26.11
N LEU A 534 -11.42 -23.05 25.85
CA LEU A 534 -10.71 -24.32 25.97
C LEU A 534 -9.72 -24.24 27.14
N ALA A 535 -9.77 -25.23 28.02
CA ALA A 535 -8.83 -25.33 29.12
C ALA A 535 -7.42 -25.67 28.61
N VAL A 536 -6.42 -25.02 29.20
CA VAL A 536 -5.00 -25.34 28.97
C VAL A 536 -4.58 -26.40 29.98
N SER A 537 -4.04 -27.52 29.50
CA SER A 537 -3.57 -28.63 30.33
C SER A 537 -2.10 -28.87 30.09
N ASN A 538 -1.29 -28.85 31.16
CA ASN A 538 0.17 -29.01 31.09
C ASN A 538 0.86 -28.08 30.08
N GLY A 539 0.38 -26.83 29.98
CA GLY A 539 0.91 -25.82 29.06
C GLY A 539 0.59 -26.07 27.59
N SER A 540 -0.38 -26.93 27.27
CA SER A 540 -0.88 -27.13 25.92
C SER A 540 -2.41 -27.05 25.82
N VAL A 541 -2.89 -26.79 24.61
CA VAL A 541 -4.31 -26.84 24.26
C VAL A 541 -4.49 -27.69 23.00
N THR A 542 -5.50 -28.56 23.00
CA THR A 542 -5.90 -29.37 21.85
C THR A 542 -7.08 -28.70 21.15
N LEU A 543 -6.89 -28.35 19.89
CA LEU A 543 -7.91 -27.79 19.02
C LEU A 543 -8.60 -28.90 18.23
N ARG A 544 -9.91 -28.75 18.01
CA ARG A 544 -10.68 -29.55 17.06
C ARG A 544 -11.06 -28.67 15.87
N LEU A 545 -10.25 -28.71 14.82
CA LEU A 545 -10.40 -27.86 13.64
C LEU A 545 -11.49 -28.41 12.72
N GLY A 546 -12.54 -27.63 12.50
CA GLY A 546 -13.58 -27.88 11.50
C GLY A 546 -13.26 -27.22 10.16
N GLU A 547 -14.28 -26.89 9.37
CA GLU A 547 -14.11 -26.27 8.06
C GLU A 547 -13.58 -24.83 8.15
N ASN A 548 -13.99 -24.08 9.18
CA ASN A 548 -13.65 -22.67 9.32
C ASN A 548 -12.25 -22.47 9.94
N PRO A 549 -11.49 -21.46 9.48
CA PRO A 549 -10.32 -20.99 10.23
C PRO A 549 -10.70 -20.52 11.63
N VAL A 550 -9.82 -20.71 12.59
CA VAL A 550 -10.04 -20.30 13.99
C VAL A 550 -8.91 -19.40 14.48
N PHE A 551 -9.26 -18.39 15.26
CA PHE A 551 -8.33 -17.60 16.07
C PHE A 551 -8.36 -18.11 17.50
N VAL A 552 -7.20 -18.16 18.14
CA VAL A 552 -7.03 -18.62 19.51
C VAL A 552 -6.26 -17.57 20.31
N GLU A 553 -6.96 -16.92 21.24
CA GLU A 553 -6.43 -15.89 22.13
C GLU A 553 -6.18 -16.48 23.52
N VAL A 554 -5.00 -16.25 24.09
CA VAL A 554 -4.69 -16.72 25.45
C VAL A 554 -5.40 -15.85 26.49
N LEU A 555 -6.22 -16.46 27.35
CA LEU A 555 -6.94 -15.77 28.42
C LEU A 555 -6.00 -15.56 29.63
N GLN A 556 -6.24 -14.45 30.35
CA GLN A 556 -5.46 -14.07 31.53
C GLN A 556 -5.97 -14.74 32.80
#